data_AF-A0A453LT55-F1
#
_entry.id   AF-A0A453LT55-F1
#
_cell.length_a   1.000
_cell.length_b   1.000
_cell.length_c   1.000
_cell.angle_alpha   90.00
_cell.angle_beta   90.00
_cell.angle_gamma   90.00
#
_symmetry.space_group_name_H-M   'P 1'
#
loop_
_entity.id
_entity.type
_entity.pdbx_description
1 polymer ?
#
loop_
_entity_poly.entity_id
_entity_poly.type
_entity_poly.pdbx_seq_one_letter_code
_entity_poly.pdbx_strand_id
1 'polypeptide(L)'
;QIKKKQVVVSTKPPEESVKISLKDCLACSGCITSAETVMLEKQSLDDFVTRINSGKTVIVSVSPQSRASLAALFGLSQSQVFRKLTALFKSMGVKAVYDTSSSRDLALIEACNEFVSRYKLSQLSSDKEVGTSLPVLSSACPGWICYAEKTLGSYILPYISSVKSPQQVIGAAIKHHMVEKLGLKPYDVYHVTVMPCYDKKLEAVRGDFVFSVEEKEVTEVDSVLTTGEVLDLIQSKSVDFKTMEESPLDRL
;
A
#
# COMPACT_ATOMS: atom_id res chain seq x y z
N GLN A 1 -29.14 -27.61 -20.04
CA GLN A 1 -28.40 -28.08 -18.84
C GLN A 1 -26.97 -27.56 -18.93
N ILE A 2 -26.62 -26.53 -18.15
CA ILE A 2 -25.28 -25.93 -18.16
C ILE A 2 -24.36 -26.83 -17.30
N LYS A 3 -23.41 -27.51 -17.94
CA LYS A 3 -22.40 -28.32 -17.24
C LYS A 3 -21.48 -27.38 -16.45
N LYS A 4 -21.60 -27.39 -15.12
CA LYS A 4 -20.62 -26.77 -14.22
C LYS A 4 -19.28 -27.49 -14.41
N LYS A 5 -18.32 -26.84 -15.06
CA LYS A 5 -16.91 -27.25 -14.97
C LYS A 5 -16.48 -27.02 -13.51
N GLN A 6 -16.29 -28.10 -12.77
CA GLN A 6 -15.60 -28.04 -11.48
C GLN A 6 -14.15 -27.62 -11.76
N VAL A 7 -13.81 -26.40 -11.38
CA VAL A 7 -12.41 -25.97 -11.28
C VAL A 7 -11.87 -26.65 -10.02
N VAL A 8 -11.05 -27.68 -10.20
CA VAL A 8 -10.33 -28.33 -9.11
C VAL A 8 -9.24 -27.35 -8.66
N VAL A 9 -9.49 -26.63 -7.57
CA VAL A 9 -8.46 -25.83 -6.91
C VAL A 9 -7.57 -26.80 -6.15
N SER A 10 -6.31 -26.90 -6.55
CA SER A 10 -5.30 -27.66 -5.81
C SER A 10 -5.19 -27.10 -4.40
N THR A 11 -5.47 -27.92 -3.40
CA THR A 11 -5.42 -27.57 -1.97
C THR A 11 -4.04 -27.76 -1.34
N LYS A 12 -3.03 -28.17 -2.12
CA LYS A 12 -1.65 -28.24 -1.61
C LYS A 12 -1.09 -26.82 -1.52
N PRO A 13 -0.68 -26.35 -0.31
CA PRO A 13 0.11 -25.14 -0.20
C PRO A 13 1.37 -25.31 -1.06
N PRO A 14 1.82 -24.28 -1.79
CA PRO A 14 3.14 -24.29 -2.38
C PRO A 14 4.17 -24.56 -1.26
N GLU A 15 5.04 -25.56 -1.43
CA GLU A 15 6.14 -25.85 -0.50
C GLU A 15 7.21 -24.73 -0.51
N GLU A 16 7.19 -23.86 -1.53
CA GLU A 16 8.08 -22.70 -1.66
C GLU A 16 7.30 -21.39 -1.78
N SER A 17 7.80 -20.33 -1.14
CA SER A 17 7.20 -19.00 -1.21
C SER A 17 7.37 -18.42 -2.62
N VAL A 18 6.25 -18.05 -3.25
CA VAL A 18 6.28 -17.35 -4.54
C VAL A 18 6.82 -15.94 -4.30
N LYS A 19 8.01 -15.67 -4.83
CA LYS A 19 8.59 -14.31 -4.84
C LYS A 19 8.13 -13.58 -6.09
N ILE A 20 7.45 -12.46 -5.89
CA ILE A 20 7.18 -11.47 -6.94
C ILE A 20 8.39 -10.55 -6.99
N SER A 21 8.85 -10.17 -8.17
CA SER A 21 9.91 -9.19 -8.37
C SER A 21 9.38 -7.97 -9.14
N LEU A 22 10.19 -6.92 -9.26
CA LEU A 22 9.85 -5.78 -10.10
C LEU A 22 9.60 -6.22 -11.56
N LYS A 23 10.36 -7.20 -12.07
CA LYS A 23 10.24 -7.71 -13.46
C LYS A 23 8.90 -8.36 -13.76
N ASP A 24 8.25 -8.91 -12.74
CA ASP A 24 6.92 -9.55 -12.85
C ASP A 24 5.80 -8.51 -12.90
N CYS A 25 6.15 -7.23 -12.79
CA CYS A 25 5.23 -6.14 -12.77
C CYS A 25 4.93 -5.57 -14.17
N LEU A 26 3.68 -5.18 -14.42
CA LEU A 26 3.26 -4.45 -15.62
C LEU A 26 4.08 -3.15 -15.84
N ALA A 27 4.58 -2.53 -14.76
CA ALA A 27 5.46 -1.38 -14.86
C ALA A 27 6.80 -1.72 -15.57
N CYS A 28 7.30 -2.96 -15.49
CA CYS A 28 8.58 -3.36 -16.10
C CYS A 28 8.55 -3.60 -17.60
N SER A 29 7.39 -3.52 -18.26
CA SER A 29 7.29 -3.62 -19.73
C SER A 29 7.75 -2.32 -20.41
N GLY A 30 8.91 -1.78 -19.99
CA GLY A 30 9.49 -0.53 -20.48
C GLY A 30 8.92 0.75 -19.88
N CYS A 31 8.10 0.68 -18.82
CA CYS A 31 7.49 1.87 -18.24
C CYS A 31 8.34 2.54 -17.13
N ILE A 32 9.30 1.86 -16.50
CA ILE A 32 10.13 2.43 -15.41
C ILE A 32 11.43 3.02 -15.97
N THR A 33 11.75 4.25 -15.57
CA THR A 33 12.99 4.97 -15.88
C THR A 33 14.12 4.57 -14.93
N SER A 34 15.38 4.78 -15.34
CA SER A 34 16.54 4.51 -14.48
C SER A 34 16.48 5.29 -13.15
N ALA A 35 15.93 6.51 -13.15
CA ALA A 35 15.74 7.30 -11.94
C ALA A 35 14.71 6.69 -10.99
N GLU A 36 13.57 6.23 -11.52
CA GLU A 36 12.55 5.53 -10.73
C GLU A 36 13.13 4.24 -10.12
N THR A 37 13.95 3.46 -10.85
CA THR A 37 14.62 2.27 -10.31
C THR A 37 15.50 2.59 -9.10
N VAL A 38 16.29 3.67 -9.16
CA VAL A 38 17.12 4.11 -8.02
C VAL A 38 16.25 4.51 -6.82
N MET A 39 15.10 5.15 -7.05
CA MET A 39 14.16 5.49 -5.96
C MET A 39 13.53 4.26 -5.31
N LEU A 40 13.28 3.19 -6.09
CA LEU A 40 12.79 1.92 -5.58
C LEU A 40 13.84 1.21 -4.70
N GLU A 41 15.10 1.22 -5.12
CA GLU A 41 16.21 0.59 -4.38
C GLU A 41 16.47 1.29 -3.04
N LYS A 42 16.23 2.60 -2.95
CA LYS A 42 16.34 3.37 -1.70
C LYS A 42 15.26 2.98 -0.67
N GLN A 43 14.12 2.47 -1.12
CA GLN A 43 13.07 1.95 -0.25
C GLN A 43 13.38 0.49 0.09
N SER A 44 14.33 0.26 1.01
CA SER A 44 14.80 -1.08 1.35
C SER A 44 14.60 -1.41 2.83
N LEU A 45 14.70 -2.71 3.14
CA LEU A 45 14.73 -3.18 4.52
C LEU A 45 15.90 -2.56 5.31
N ASP A 46 17.04 -2.34 4.67
CA ASP A 46 18.23 -1.76 5.31
C ASP A 46 18.03 -0.28 5.67
N ASP A 47 17.40 0.53 4.79
CA ASP A 47 17.03 1.91 5.13
C ASP A 47 16.03 1.91 6.29
N PHE A 48 15.00 1.05 6.24
CA PHE A 48 14.03 0.91 7.33
C PHE A 48 14.69 0.65 8.69
N VAL A 49 15.58 -0.34 8.75
CA VAL A 49 16.32 -0.67 9.99
C VAL A 49 17.23 0.49 10.41
N THR A 50 17.89 1.15 9.46
CA THR A 50 18.75 2.31 9.73
C THR A 50 17.97 3.47 10.34
N ARG A 51 16.77 3.78 9.82
CA ARG A 51 15.90 4.85 10.36
C ARG A 51 15.41 4.56 11.77
N ILE A 52 15.09 3.30 12.05
CA ILE A 52 14.74 2.84 13.40
C ILE A 52 15.94 3.07 14.35
N ASN A 53 17.13 2.59 13.97
CA ASN A 53 18.34 2.69 14.79
C ASN A 53 18.81 4.13 15.00
N SER A 54 18.48 5.05 14.09
CA SER A 54 18.79 6.48 14.24
C SER A 54 17.83 7.22 15.18
N GLY A 55 16.85 6.52 15.79
CA GLY A 55 15.87 7.11 16.69
C GLY A 55 14.75 7.89 15.99
N LYS A 56 14.55 7.71 14.67
CA LYS A 56 13.42 8.33 13.96
C LYS A 56 12.11 7.71 14.46
N THR A 57 11.05 8.51 14.59
CA THR A 57 9.74 7.97 14.94
C THR A 57 9.14 7.23 13.75
N VAL A 58 9.03 5.90 13.84
CA VAL A 58 8.53 5.07 12.74
C VAL A 58 7.10 4.60 13.01
N ILE A 59 6.23 4.72 12.01
CA ILE A 59 4.87 4.14 12.00
C ILE A 59 4.78 3.18 10.83
N VAL A 60 4.24 1.99 11.06
CA VAL A 60 4.07 0.96 10.02
C VAL A 60 2.58 0.72 9.74
N SER A 61 2.17 0.69 8.48
CA SER A 61 0.80 0.31 8.09
C SER A 61 0.81 -0.95 7.23
N VAL A 62 0.14 -2.01 7.67
CA VAL A 62 0.20 -3.34 7.04
C VAL A 62 -1.06 -3.63 6.22
N SER A 63 -0.88 -4.00 4.96
CA SER A 63 -2.00 -4.33 4.08
C SER A 63 -2.66 -5.67 4.45
N PRO A 64 -3.98 -5.81 4.27
CA PRO A 64 -4.68 -7.09 4.42
C PRO A 64 -4.10 -8.21 3.57
N GLN A 65 -3.64 -7.90 2.35
CA GLN A 65 -3.05 -8.85 1.42
C GLN A 65 -1.72 -9.39 1.93
N SER A 66 -0.85 -8.54 2.49
CA SER A 66 0.39 -8.97 3.13
C SER A 66 0.12 -9.88 4.33
N ARG A 67 -0.86 -9.52 5.17
CA ARG A 67 -1.29 -10.35 6.30
C ARG A 67 -1.83 -11.71 5.83
N ALA A 68 -2.66 -11.73 4.79
CA ALA A 68 -3.21 -12.95 4.22
C ALA A 68 -2.13 -13.86 3.63
N SER A 69 -1.14 -13.29 2.92
CA SER A 69 -0.03 -14.04 2.34
C SER A 69 0.83 -14.70 3.42
N LEU A 70 1.23 -13.93 4.45
CA LEU A 70 2.00 -14.46 5.58
C LEU A 70 1.19 -15.48 6.41
N ALA A 71 -0.12 -15.26 6.56
CA ALA A 71 -1.03 -16.19 7.23
C ALA A 71 -1.05 -17.56 6.54
N ALA A 72 -1.16 -17.56 5.21
CA ALA A 72 -1.09 -18.78 4.42
C ALA A 72 0.28 -19.47 4.56
N LEU A 73 1.38 -18.72 4.51
CA LEU A 73 2.74 -19.27 4.64
C LEU A 73 3.00 -19.91 6.00
N PHE A 74 2.60 -19.25 7.09
CA PHE A 74 2.87 -19.72 8.45
C PHE A 74 1.80 -20.66 9.01
N GLY A 75 0.67 -20.83 8.31
CA GLY A 75 -0.46 -21.62 8.81
C GLY A 75 -1.15 -20.96 10.01
N LEU A 76 -1.24 -19.64 10.01
CA LEU A 76 -1.82 -18.81 11.08
C LEU A 76 -3.05 -18.07 10.59
N SER A 77 -3.89 -17.57 11.49
CA SER A 77 -4.94 -16.62 11.10
C SER A 77 -4.35 -15.23 10.80
N GLN A 78 -5.03 -14.45 9.95
CA GLN A 78 -4.62 -13.06 9.64
C GLN A 78 -4.54 -12.17 10.90
N SER A 79 -5.35 -12.47 11.92
CA SER A 79 -5.36 -11.74 13.19
C SER A 79 -4.12 -12.06 14.03
N GLN A 80 -3.72 -13.33 14.11
CA GLN A 80 -2.49 -13.74 14.78
C GLN A 80 -1.26 -13.18 14.07
N VAL A 81 -1.22 -13.26 12.74
CA VAL A 81 -0.15 -12.64 11.94
C VAL A 81 -0.04 -11.16 12.23
N PHE A 82 -1.16 -10.44 12.30
CA PHE A 82 -1.12 -9.01 12.59
C PHE A 82 -0.53 -8.74 13.96
N ARG A 83 -1.01 -9.42 15.02
CA ARG A 83 -0.50 -9.26 16.38
C ARG A 83 0.97 -9.64 16.53
N LYS A 84 1.43 -10.65 15.79
CA LYS A 84 2.84 -11.05 15.72
C LYS A 84 3.69 -10.03 14.98
N LEU A 85 3.25 -9.53 13.83
CA LEU A 85 3.92 -8.43 13.13
C LEU A 85 4.01 -7.18 14.02
N THR A 86 2.94 -6.86 14.75
CA THR A 86 2.94 -5.77 15.73
C THR A 86 4.01 -6.00 16.80
N ALA A 87 4.09 -7.20 17.38
CA ALA A 87 5.11 -7.55 18.37
C ALA A 87 6.53 -7.39 17.80
N LEU A 88 6.78 -7.93 16.61
CA LEU A 88 8.07 -7.87 15.93
C LEU A 88 8.50 -6.41 15.68
N PHE A 89 7.64 -5.61 15.05
CA PHE A 89 7.95 -4.21 14.74
C PHE A 89 8.14 -3.38 16.02
N LYS A 90 7.30 -3.58 17.05
CA LYS A 90 7.44 -2.89 18.34
C LYS A 90 8.74 -3.26 19.04
N SER A 91 9.16 -4.53 18.99
CA SER A 91 10.46 -4.95 19.55
C SER A 91 11.67 -4.29 18.88
N MET A 92 11.49 -3.80 17.65
CA MET A 92 12.52 -3.04 16.93
C MET A 92 12.50 -1.55 17.28
N GLY A 93 11.44 -1.03 17.89
CA GLY A 93 11.30 0.39 18.21
C GLY A 93 10.26 1.14 17.36
N VAL A 94 9.47 0.44 16.54
CA VAL A 94 8.34 1.06 15.81
C VAL A 94 7.31 1.59 16.81
N LYS A 95 6.89 2.85 16.63
CA LYS A 95 5.99 3.55 17.56
C LYS A 95 4.56 3.00 17.49
N ALA A 96 4.05 2.72 16.29
CA ALA A 96 2.70 2.21 16.06
C ALA A 96 2.62 1.36 14.78
N VAL A 97 1.73 0.35 14.81
CA VAL A 97 1.47 -0.56 13.69
C VAL A 97 -0.03 -0.60 13.39
N TYR A 98 -0.42 -0.14 12.21
CA TYR A 98 -1.83 0.00 11.81
C TYR A 98 -2.21 -0.94 10.66
N ASP A 99 -3.52 -1.13 10.49
CA ASP A 99 -4.12 -1.90 9.41
C ASP A 99 -4.65 -0.96 8.32
N THR A 100 -4.38 -1.23 7.06
CA THR A 100 -4.92 -0.42 5.96
C THR A 100 -6.36 -0.79 5.58
N SER A 101 -7.04 -1.66 6.34
CA SER A 101 -8.45 -2.01 6.09
C SER A 101 -9.35 -0.78 6.18
N SER A 102 -9.17 0.06 7.21
CA SER A 102 -9.95 1.28 7.37
C SER A 102 -9.74 2.26 6.21
N SER A 103 -8.51 2.39 5.71
CA SER A 103 -8.24 3.26 4.56
C SER A 103 -8.79 2.68 3.25
N ARG A 104 -8.94 1.36 3.14
CA ARG A 104 -9.64 0.72 2.03
C ARG A 104 -11.13 1.04 2.05
N ASP A 105 -11.75 1.03 3.23
CA ASP A 105 -13.16 1.38 3.37
C ASP A 105 -13.41 2.86 3.04
N LEU A 106 -12.52 3.76 3.49
CA LEU A 106 -12.55 5.18 3.12
C LEU A 106 -12.42 5.37 1.60
N ALA A 107 -11.43 4.73 0.96
CA ALA A 107 -11.25 4.80 -0.49
C ALA A 107 -12.47 4.25 -1.25
N LEU A 108 -13.13 3.21 -0.73
CA LEU A 108 -14.34 2.66 -1.33
C LEU A 108 -15.51 3.64 -1.24
N ILE A 109 -15.72 4.26 -0.07
CA ILE A 109 -16.78 5.27 0.12
C ILE A 109 -16.57 6.44 -0.85
N GLU A 110 -15.34 6.95 -0.96
CA GLU A 110 -15.02 8.04 -1.88
C GLU A 110 -15.20 7.63 -3.35
N ALA A 111 -14.81 6.40 -3.72
CA ALA A 111 -15.02 5.90 -5.08
C ALA A 111 -16.52 5.75 -5.42
N CYS A 112 -17.34 5.32 -4.45
CA CYS A 112 -18.79 5.28 -4.58
C CYS A 112 -19.37 6.69 -4.76
N ASN A 113 -18.94 7.66 -3.95
CA ASN A 113 -19.38 9.04 -4.04
C ASN A 113 -19.03 9.66 -5.39
N GLU A 114 -17.80 9.46 -5.84
CA GLU A 114 -17.34 9.91 -7.16
C GLU A 114 -18.18 9.29 -8.28
N PHE A 115 -18.36 7.97 -8.26
CA PHE A 115 -19.17 7.29 -9.28
C PHE A 115 -20.60 7.83 -9.33
N VAL A 116 -21.27 7.96 -8.17
CA VAL A 116 -22.64 8.49 -8.10
C VAL A 116 -22.70 9.93 -8.62
N SER A 117 -21.73 10.77 -8.28
CA SER A 117 -21.64 12.14 -8.75
C SER A 117 -21.50 12.20 -10.28
N ARG A 118 -20.50 11.51 -10.84
CA ARG A 118 -20.27 11.45 -12.30
C ARG A 118 -21.46 10.86 -13.05
N TYR A 119 -22.08 9.82 -12.49
CA TYR A 119 -23.26 9.20 -13.07
C TYR A 119 -24.43 10.19 -13.15
N LYS A 120 -24.76 10.89 -12.05
CA LYS A 120 -25.83 11.90 -12.05
C LYS A 120 -25.57 13.02 -13.05
N LEU A 121 -24.34 13.53 -13.12
CA LEU A 121 -23.96 14.56 -14.10
C LEU A 121 -24.10 14.07 -15.53
N SER A 122 -23.70 12.82 -15.83
CA SER A 122 -23.84 12.24 -17.17
C SER A 122 -25.30 12.14 -17.67
N GLN A 123 -26.28 12.14 -16.76
CA GLN A 123 -27.70 12.12 -17.11
C GLN A 123 -28.26 13.53 -17.38
N LEU A 124 -27.59 14.57 -16.89
CA LEU A 124 -28.05 15.96 -16.96
C LEU A 124 -27.38 16.75 -18.11
N SER A 125 -26.17 16.36 -18.50
CA SER A 125 -25.34 17.06 -19.48
C SER A 125 -25.32 16.33 -20.83
N SER A 126 -25.72 16.99 -21.92
CA SER A 126 -25.52 16.48 -23.29
C SER A 126 -24.08 16.60 -23.78
N ASP A 127 -23.28 17.49 -23.15
CA ASP A 127 -21.88 17.75 -23.49
C ASP A 127 -20.92 17.05 -22.53
N LYS A 128 -19.85 16.46 -23.10
CA LYS A 128 -18.79 15.76 -22.36
C LYS A 128 -17.82 16.76 -21.73
N GLU A 129 -18.12 17.26 -20.54
CA GLU A 129 -17.13 18.01 -19.74
C GLU A 129 -16.12 17.09 -19.04
N VAL A 130 -14.89 17.57 -18.89
CA VAL A 130 -13.84 16.90 -18.12
C VAL A 130 -14.31 16.73 -16.67
N GLY A 131 -14.39 15.48 -16.20
CA GLY A 131 -14.93 15.13 -14.87
C GLY A 131 -16.32 14.49 -14.90
N THR A 132 -17.01 14.45 -16.04
CA THR A 132 -18.28 13.74 -16.24
C THR A 132 -18.12 12.37 -16.92
N SER A 133 -16.88 12.03 -17.27
CA SER A 133 -16.54 10.90 -18.13
C SER A 133 -16.85 9.54 -17.48
N LEU A 134 -17.68 8.75 -18.18
CA LEU A 134 -18.00 7.36 -17.88
C LEU A 134 -17.48 6.43 -18.99
N PRO A 135 -16.95 5.23 -18.65
CA PRO A 135 -16.97 4.58 -17.33
C PRO A 135 -15.95 5.18 -16.34
N VAL A 136 -16.16 4.97 -15.04
CA VAL A 136 -15.14 5.29 -14.02
C VAL A 136 -14.21 4.10 -13.86
N LEU A 137 -12.92 4.32 -14.09
CA LEU A 137 -11.86 3.32 -14.00
C LEU A 137 -11.13 3.46 -12.67
N SER A 138 -10.90 2.34 -11.98
CA SER A 138 -10.24 2.36 -10.68
C SER A 138 -8.81 2.90 -10.76
N SER A 139 -8.40 3.65 -9.73
CA SER A 139 -7.06 4.25 -9.62
C SER A 139 -6.14 3.56 -8.61
N ALA A 140 -6.63 2.55 -7.86
CA ALA A 140 -5.92 2.00 -6.71
C ALA A 140 -4.66 1.16 -7.05
N CYS A 141 -4.52 0.71 -8.30
CA CYS A 141 -3.40 -0.09 -8.78
C CYS A 141 -2.36 0.80 -9.47
N PRO A 142 -1.14 0.97 -8.92
CA PRO A 142 -0.19 1.90 -9.51
C PRO A 142 0.38 1.42 -10.86
N GLY A 143 0.53 0.11 -11.09
CA GLY A 143 0.93 -0.41 -12.40
C GLY A 143 -0.08 -0.08 -13.50
N TRP A 144 -1.38 -0.12 -13.19
CA TRP A 144 -2.42 0.35 -14.10
C TRP A 144 -2.30 1.85 -14.37
N ILE A 145 -2.11 2.66 -13.33
CA ILE A 145 -1.93 4.12 -13.48
C ILE A 145 -0.71 4.42 -14.36
N CYS A 146 0.44 3.79 -14.09
CA CYS A 146 1.65 3.97 -14.90
C CYS A 146 1.43 3.57 -16.36
N TYR A 147 0.75 2.45 -16.62
CA TYR A 147 0.41 2.03 -17.98
C TYR A 147 -0.53 3.03 -18.67
N ALA A 148 -1.57 3.47 -17.97
CA ALA A 148 -2.53 4.44 -18.49
C ALA A 148 -1.85 5.78 -18.85
N GLU A 149 -1.00 6.31 -17.98
CA GLU A 149 -0.27 7.56 -18.20
C GLU A 149 0.75 7.45 -19.35
N LYS A 150 1.56 6.39 -19.36
CA LYS A 150 2.71 6.26 -20.26
C LYS A 150 2.35 5.68 -21.64
N THR A 151 1.28 4.89 -21.73
CA THR A 151 0.90 4.19 -22.98
C THR A 151 -0.40 4.68 -23.59
N LEU A 152 -1.41 5.02 -22.78
CA LEU A 152 -2.74 5.38 -23.28
C LEU A 152 -3.00 6.89 -23.32
N GLY A 153 -2.36 7.66 -22.43
CA GLY A 153 -2.38 9.11 -22.41
C GLY A 153 -3.77 9.72 -22.25
N SER A 154 -3.96 10.91 -22.82
CA SER A 154 -5.16 11.76 -22.63
C SER A 154 -6.50 11.08 -22.98
N TYR A 155 -6.48 10.01 -23.77
CA TYR A 155 -7.68 9.24 -24.10
C TYR A 155 -8.29 8.55 -22.88
N ILE A 156 -7.47 8.00 -21.97
CA ILE A 156 -7.96 7.21 -20.83
C ILE A 156 -8.00 8.00 -19.52
N LEU A 157 -7.11 8.96 -19.34
CA LEU A 157 -6.93 9.68 -18.06
C LEU A 157 -8.22 10.33 -17.52
N PRO A 158 -9.12 10.93 -18.34
CA PRO A 158 -10.37 11.50 -17.85
C PRO A 158 -11.31 10.48 -17.19
N TYR A 159 -11.20 9.20 -17.53
CA TYR A 159 -12.03 8.13 -17.00
C TYR A 159 -11.48 7.55 -15.70
N ILE A 160 -10.24 7.87 -15.32
CA ILE A 160 -9.64 7.38 -14.08
C ILE A 160 -10.25 8.12 -12.88
N SER A 161 -10.54 7.35 -11.83
CA SER A 161 -10.99 7.85 -10.53
C SER A 161 -9.94 8.78 -9.92
N SER A 162 -10.38 9.91 -9.36
CA SER A 162 -9.48 10.82 -8.63
C SER A 162 -9.18 10.35 -7.21
N VAL A 163 -9.82 9.26 -6.76
CA VAL A 163 -9.68 8.75 -5.41
C VAL A 163 -8.29 8.15 -5.21
N LYS A 164 -7.65 8.49 -4.10
CA LYS A 164 -6.35 7.95 -3.69
C LYS A 164 -6.45 6.44 -3.43
N SER A 165 -5.36 5.71 -3.69
CA SER A 165 -5.32 4.29 -3.29
C SER A 165 -5.33 4.14 -1.77
N PRO A 166 -5.71 2.96 -1.23
CA PRO A 166 -5.71 2.73 0.22
C PRO A 166 -4.35 2.98 0.90
N GLN A 167 -3.23 2.83 0.19
CA GLN A 167 -1.90 3.19 0.68
C GLN A 167 -1.77 4.69 0.93
N GLN A 168 -2.17 5.50 -0.05
CA GLN A 168 -2.06 6.95 0.08
C GLN A 168 -3.14 7.52 1.00
N VAL A 169 -4.32 6.91 1.06
CA VAL A 169 -5.35 7.27 2.05
C VAL A 169 -4.85 7.06 3.48
N ILE A 170 -4.17 5.94 3.79
CA ILE A 170 -3.62 5.76 5.15
C ILE A 170 -2.45 6.71 5.42
N GLY A 171 -1.59 6.98 4.43
CA GLY A 171 -0.52 7.97 4.55
C GLY A 171 -1.04 9.36 4.88
N ALA A 172 -2.05 9.81 4.13
CA ALA A 172 -2.76 11.06 4.37
C ALA A 172 -3.40 11.08 5.76
N ALA A 173 -4.15 10.05 6.13
CA ALA A 173 -4.80 9.97 7.44
C ALA A 173 -3.78 10.06 8.59
N ILE A 174 -2.63 9.38 8.46
CA ILE A 174 -1.58 9.42 9.47
C ILE A 174 -0.97 10.81 9.55
N LYS A 175 -0.43 11.32 8.45
CA LYS A 175 0.39 12.53 8.41
C LYS A 175 -0.43 13.82 8.57
N HIS A 176 -1.70 13.85 8.17
CA HIS A 176 -2.55 15.03 8.35
C HIS A 176 -3.34 15.05 9.66
N HIS A 177 -3.61 13.88 10.27
CA HIS A 177 -4.55 13.84 11.41
C HIS A 177 -4.05 13.06 12.62
N MET A 178 -3.39 11.92 12.42
CA MET A 178 -3.00 11.07 13.56
C MET A 178 -1.74 11.54 14.28
N VAL A 179 -0.79 12.15 13.56
CA VAL A 179 0.45 12.64 14.17
C VAL A 179 0.17 13.67 15.27
N GLU A 180 -0.81 14.55 15.07
CA GLU A 180 -1.22 15.55 16.07
C GLU A 180 -1.75 14.89 17.35
N LYS A 181 -2.59 13.85 17.23
CA LYS A 181 -3.11 13.08 18.37
C LYS A 181 -2.01 12.36 19.15
N LEU A 182 -0.88 12.06 18.49
CA LEU A 182 0.29 11.44 19.11
C LEU A 182 1.29 12.46 19.66
N GLY A 183 1.00 13.77 19.55
CA GLY A 183 1.94 14.84 19.93
C GLY A 183 3.17 14.90 19.04
N LEU A 184 3.06 14.45 17.78
CA LEU A 184 4.14 14.39 16.80
C LEU A 184 3.89 15.38 15.68
N LYS A 185 4.97 15.84 15.03
CA LYS A 185 4.87 16.59 13.79
C LYS A 185 4.97 15.66 12.57
N PRO A 186 4.30 15.99 11.46
CA PRO A 186 4.29 15.13 10.27
C PRO A 186 5.67 14.85 9.68
N TYR A 187 6.57 15.83 9.70
CA TYR A 187 7.96 15.69 9.22
C TYR A 187 8.87 14.89 10.18
N ASP A 188 8.45 14.67 11.42
CA ASP A 188 9.20 13.86 12.40
C ASP A 188 8.90 12.37 12.27
N VAL A 189 7.79 12.02 11.63
CA VAL A 189 7.34 10.64 11.42
C VAL A 189 7.89 10.11 10.10
N TYR A 190 8.47 8.92 10.15
CA TYR A 190 8.78 8.09 8.98
C TYR A 190 7.71 6.99 8.87
N HIS A 191 6.78 7.18 7.95
CA HIS A 191 5.65 6.29 7.72
C HIS A 191 5.98 5.27 6.64
N VAL A 192 5.89 3.99 7.02
CA VAL A 192 6.24 2.85 6.17
C VAL A 192 4.99 2.02 5.94
N THR A 193 4.76 1.58 4.71
CA THR A 193 3.68 0.62 4.44
C THR A 193 4.22 -0.76 4.07
N VAL A 194 3.50 -1.81 4.47
CA VAL A 194 3.80 -3.19 4.08
C VAL A 194 2.80 -3.65 3.03
N MET A 195 3.28 -3.87 1.81
CA MET A 195 2.46 -4.08 0.63
C MET A 195 2.80 -5.39 -0.11
N PRO A 196 1.85 -5.97 -0.85
CA PRO A 196 2.07 -7.20 -1.61
C PRO A 196 2.68 -6.96 -2.99
N CYS A 197 3.00 -5.71 -3.36
CA CYS A 197 3.32 -5.33 -4.73
C CYS A 197 4.46 -4.30 -4.77
N TYR A 198 5.39 -4.44 -5.71
CA TYR A 198 6.50 -3.50 -5.91
C TYR A 198 6.05 -2.14 -6.44
N ASP A 199 4.98 -2.08 -7.24
CA ASP A 199 4.43 -0.81 -7.74
C ASP A 199 4.02 0.15 -6.64
N LYS A 200 3.74 -0.36 -5.44
CA LYS A 200 3.43 0.47 -4.30
C LYS A 200 4.61 1.34 -3.87
N LYS A 201 5.85 0.89 -4.10
CA LYS A 201 7.06 1.72 -3.96
C LYS A 201 7.11 2.83 -5.01
N LEU A 202 6.66 2.59 -6.25
CA LEU A 202 6.54 3.64 -7.28
C LEU A 202 5.48 4.67 -6.91
N GLU A 203 4.35 4.23 -6.37
CA GLU A 203 3.29 5.13 -5.92
C GLU A 203 3.76 6.03 -4.78
N ALA A 204 4.54 5.52 -3.83
CA ALA A 204 5.02 6.28 -2.67
C ALA A 204 5.94 7.45 -3.05
N VAL A 205 6.65 7.37 -4.19
CA VAL A 205 7.61 8.40 -4.63
C VAL A 205 7.03 9.41 -5.59
N ARG A 206 5.72 9.34 -5.89
CA ARG A 206 5.07 10.33 -6.75
C ARG A 206 5.01 11.69 -6.06
N GLY A 207 5.38 12.74 -6.78
CA GLY A 207 5.29 14.13 -6.31
C GLY A 207 3.87 14.57 -5.94
N ASP A 208 2.85 13.89 -6.48
CA ASP A 208 1.43 14.13 -6.18
C ASP A 208 1.06 13.89 -4.70
N PHE A 209 1.89 13.14 -3.95
CA PHE A 209 1.66 12.77 -2.55
C PHE A 209 2.66 13.44 -1.60
N VAL A 210 3.11 14.64 -1.99
CA VAL A 210 3.96 15.53 -1.20
C VAL A 210 3.19 16.80 -0.86
N PHE A 211 3.26 17.23 0.39
CA PHE A 211 2.66 18.48 0.86
C PHE A 211 3.64 19.27 1.72
N SER A 212 3.40 20.56 1.92
CA SER A 212 4.27 21.42 2.72
C SER A 212 3.68 21.72 4.10
N VAL A 213 4.50 21.60 5.14
CA VAL A 213 4.16 22.00 6.52
C VAL A 213 5.36 22.75 7.10
N GLU A 214 5.14 23.97 7.62
CA GLU A 214 6.22 24.81 8.17
C GLU A 214 7.41 24.93 7.19
N GLU A 215 7.15 25.17 5.89
CA GLU A 215 8.14 25.27 4.81
C GLU A 215 8.96 23.99 4.54
N LYS A 216 8.58 22.85 5.16
CA LYS A 216 9.19 21.54 4.92
C LYS A 216 8.30 20.69 4.05
N GLU A 217 8.89 20.02 3.06
CA GLU A 217 8.20 19.01 2.28
C GLU A 217 8.01 17.73 3.09
N VAL A 218 6.80 17.18 3.03
CA VAL A 218 6.39 15.96 3.73
C VAL A 218 5.73 15.04 2.73
N THR A 219 6.21 13.80 2.68
CA THR A 219 5.58 12.71 1.94
C THR A 219 4.50 12.03 2.80
N GLU A 220 3.39 11.65 2.19
CA GLU A 220 2.32 10.90 2.88
C GLU A 220 2.78 9.48 3.27
N VAL A 221 3.58 8.84 2.40
CA VAL A 221 4.22 7.55 2.63
C VAL A 221 5.71 7.70 2.32
N ASP A 222 6.57 7.50 3.31
CA ASP A 222 8.00 7.69 3.18
C ASP A 222 8.69 6.50 2.52
N SER A 223 8.20 5.27 2.78
CA SER A 223 8.77 4.05 2.24
C SER A 223 7.76 2.91 2.20
N VAL A 224 8.02 1.93 1.33
CA VAL A 224 7.21 0.71 1.24
C VAL A 224 8.12 -0.49 1.36
N LEU A 225 7.79 -1.38 2.31
CA LEU A 225 8.34 -2.72 2.39
C LEU A 225 7.40 -3.70 1.70
N THR A 226 7.95 -4.59 0.89
CA THR A 226 7.19 -5.69 0.33
C THR A 226 6.94 -6.77 1.37
N THR A 227 5.96 -7.63 1.11
CA THR A 227 5.69 -8.80 1.94
C THR A 227 6.90 -9.75 1.98
N GLY A 228 7.67 -9.81 0.89
CA GLY A 228 8.93 -10.56 0.82
C GLY A 228 10.02 -9.96 1.72
N GLU A 229 10.21 -8.65 1.70
CA GLU A 229 11.17 -7.98 2.58
C GLU A 229 10.82 -8.16 4.07
N VAL A 230 9.52 -8.19 4.42
CA VAL A 230 9.10 -8.51 5.80
C VAL A 230 9.37 -9.98 6.13
N LEU A 231 9.24 -10.90 5.17
CA LEU A 231 9.63 -12.30 5.37
C LEU A 231 11.14 -12.44 5.60
N ASP A 232 11.96 -11.73 4.82
CA ASP A 232 13.41 -11.70 4.98
C ASP A 232 13.79 -11.10 6.35
N LEU A 233 13.07 -10.08 6.82
CA LEU A 233 13.22 -9.53 8.18
C LEU A 233 12.92 -10.58 9.26
N ILE A 234 11.82 -11.32 9.14
CA ILE A 234 11.44 -12.38 10.08
C ILE A 234 12.56 -13.44 10.14
N GLN A 235 13.08 -13.86 8.98
CA GLN A 235 14.15 -14.86 8.89
C GLN A 235 15.47 -14.34 9.47
N SER A 236 15.86 -13.09 9.19
CA SER A 236 17.12 -12.51 9.67
C SER A 236 17.17 -12.31 11.19
N LYS A 237 16.01 -12.15 11.84
CA LYS A 237 15.93 -12.05 13.31
C LYS A 237 16.02 -13.40 14.01
N SER A 238 16.07 -14.52 13.27
CA SER A 238 16.08 -15.88 13.83
C SER A 238 14.94 -16.13 14.83
N VAL A 239 13.80 -15.44 14.64
CA VAL A 239 12.61 -15.59 15.46
C VAL A 239 11.71 -16.65 14.84
N ASP A 240 11.30 -17.64 15.62
CA ASP A 240 10.21 -18.52 15.21
C ASP A 240 8.88 -17.76 15.27
N PHE A 241 8.49 -17.20 14.13
CA PHE A 241 7.28 -16.39 13.99
C PHE A 241 6.02 -17.14 14.45
N LYS A 242 5.97 -18.47 14.28
CA LYS A 242 4.80 -19.26 14.69
C LYS A 242 4.62 -19.27 16.20
N THR A 243 5.72 -19.37 16.95
CA THR A 243 5.70 -19.47 18.42
C THR A 243 5.91 -18.14 19.14
N MET A 244 6.33 -17.08 18.42
CA MET A 244 6.50 -15.74 18.98
C MET A 244 5.24 -15.22 19.71
N GLU A 245 5.42 -14.51 20.81
CA GLU A 245 4.31 -13.89 21.54
C GLU A 245 3.58 -12.81 20.69
N GLU A 246 2.27 -12.70 20.91
CA GLU A 246 1.39 -11.75 20.24
C GLU A 246 1.33 -10.44 21.04
N SER A 247 1.34 -9.28 20.35
CA SER A 247 1.09 -7.98 20.98
C SER A 247 -0.33 -7.48 20.68
N PRO A 248 -0.94 -6.68 21.58
CA PRO A 248 -2.18 -5.98 21.28
C PRO A 248 -2.04 -5.09 20.04
N LEU A 249 -3.11 -4.97 19.26
CA LEU A 249 -3.14 -4.12 18.07
C LEU A 249 -3.31 -2.66 18.46
N ASP A 250 -2.56 -1.77 17.80
CA ASP A 250 -2.80 -0.33 17.89
C ASP A 250 -4.14 0.02 17.22
N ARG A 251 -4.80 1.07 17.71
CA ARG A 251 -6.09 1.53 17.17
C ARG A 251 -5.91 2.89 16.50
N LEU A 252 -6.48 3.03 15.31
CA LEU A 252 -6.69 4.29 14.60
C LEU A 252 -7.86 5.08 15.22
#